data_AF-A0A0R1NIH1-F1
#
_entry.id   AF-A0A0R1NIH1-F1
#
_cell.length_a   1.000
_cell.length_b   1.000
_cell.length_c   1.000
_cell.angle_alpha   90.00
_cell.angle_beta   90.00
_cell.angle_gamma   90.00
#
_symmetry.space_group_name_H-M   'P 1'
#
loop_
_entity.id
_entity.type
_entity.pdbx_description
1 polymer ?
#
loop_
_entity_poly.entity_id
_entity_poly.type
_entity_poly.pdbx_seq_one_letter_code
_entity_poly.pdbx_strand_id
1 'polypeptide(L)'
;MKKAAKFANIWFMINLVTDLFAIPFQKDAWHSFKDKWCKLDIRAKQIMIAILAVILPIIWLVGFIAALFVVNIRKTFVRKSD
;
A
#
# COMPACT_ATOMS: atom_id res chain seq x y z
N MET A 1 -26.39 -8.61 -13.99
CA MET A 1 -25.37 -9.53 -13.42
C MET A 1 -23.91 -9.14 -13.69
N LYS A 2 -23.53 -8.59 -14.86
CA LYS A 2 -22.12 -8.24 -15.19
C LYS A 2 -21.46 -7.14 -14.31
N LYS A 3 -22.23 -6.24 -13.70
CA LYS A 3 -21.69 -5.17 -12.82
C LYS A 3 -21.30 -5.68 -11.43
N ALA A 4 -22.10 -6.57 -10.83
CA ALA A 4 -21.83 -7.12 -9.49
C ALA A 4 -20.52 -7.93 -9.43
N ALA A 5 -20.23 -8.73 -10.45
CA ALA A 5 -18.97 -9.47 -10.55
C ALA A 5 -17.74 -8.55 -10.69
N LYS A 6 -17.88 -7.41 -11.39
CA LYS A 6 -16.82 -6.39 -11.48
C LYS A 6 -16.56 -5.72 -10.13
N PHE A 7 -17.61 -5.37 -9.39
CA PHE A 7 -17.47 -4.78 -8.06
C PHE A 7 -16.85 -5.75 -7.05
N ALA A 8 -17.22 -7.04 -7.09
CA ALA A 8 -16.60 -8.06 -6.25
C ALA A 8 -15.09 -8.20 -6.51
N ASN A 9 -14.66 -8.15 -7.78
CA ASN A 9 -13.23 -8.20 -8.13
C ASN A 9 -12.45 -6.96 -7.67
N ILE A 10 -13.04 -5.77 -7.77
CA ILE A 10 -12.41 -4.52 -7.29
C ILE A 10 -12.30 -4.56 -5.77
N TRP A 11 -13.38 -4.94 -5.07
CA TRP A 11 -13.40 -5.07 -3.63
C TRP A 11 -12.40 -6.11 -3.12
N PHE A 12 -12.26 -7.23 -3.84
CA PHE A 12 -11.28 -8.25 -3.54
C PHE A 12 -9.84 -7.72 -3.70
N MET A 13 -9.55 -6.98 -4.77
CA MET A 13 -8.23 -6.35 -4.97
C MET A 13 -7.91 -5.31 -3.89
N ILE A 14 -8.88 -4.47 -3.50
CA ILE A 14 -8.70 -3.50 -2.42
C ILE A 14 -8.36 -4.21 -1.11
N ASN A 15 -9.13 -5.22 -0.71
CA ASN A 15 -8.85 -5.98 0.52
C ASN A 15 -7.48 -6.65 0.47
N LEU A 16 -7.05 -7.14 -0.69
CA LEU A 16 -5.72 -7.74 -0.83
C LEU A 16 -4.59 -6.73 -0.65
N VAL A 17 -4.77 -5.51 -1.17
CA VAL A 17 -3.82 -4.40 -0.98
C VAL A 17 -3.81 -3.95 0.48
N THR A 18 -4.97 -3.83 1.13
CA THR A 18 -5.06 -3.50 2.56
C THR A 18 -4.37 -4.55 3.43
N ASP A 19 -4.58 -5.85 3.17
CA ASP A 19 -3.90 -6.94 3.87
C ASP A 19 -2.37 -6.83 3.70
N LEU A 20 -1.88 -6.47 2.50
CA LEU A 20 -0.46 -6.27 2.24
C LEU A 20 0.13 -5.14 3.11
N PHE A 21 -0.56 -4.01 3.22
CA PHE A 21 -0.12 -2.91 4.08
C PHE A 21 -0.29 -3.19 5.57
N ALA A 22 -1.13 -4.15 5.94
CA ALA A 22 -1.32 -4.60 7.31
C ALA A 22 -0.24 -5.59 7.79
N ILE A 23 0.56 -6.19 6.89
CA ILE A 23 1.66 -7.12 7.22
C ILE A 23 2.57 -6.61 8.36
N PRO A 24 3.10 -5.37 8.34
CA PRO A 24 3.95 -4.88 9.43
C PRO A 24 3.23 -4.70 10.77
N PHE A 25 1.89 -4.70 10.78
CA PHE A 25 1.07 -4.47 11.98
C PHE A 25 0.42 -5.75 12.51
N GLN A 26 0.26 -6.79 11.69
CA GLN A 26 -0.41 -8.04 12.04
C GLN A 26 0.35 -9.24 11.45
N LYS A 27 0.86 -10.14 12.29
CA LYS A 27 1.56 -11.36 11.85
C LYS A 27 0.68 -12.27 10.98
N ASP A 28 -0.63 -12.30 11.26
CA ASP A 28 -1.59 -13.15 10.54
C ASP A 28 -2.01 -12.57 9.18
N ALA A 29 -1.79 -11.26 8.95
CA ALA A 29 -2.09 -10.62 7.67
C ALA A 29 -1.23 -11.18 6.54
N TRP A 30 0.00 -11.64 6.83
CA TRP A 30 0.83 -12.33 5.84
C TRP A 30 0.23 -13.65 5.37
N HIS A 31 -0.30 -14.45 6.29
CA HIS A 31 -0.92 -15.73 5.96
C HIS A 31 -2.23 -15.54 5.17
N SER A 32 -3.07 -14.58 5.60
CA SER A 32 -4.30 -14.19 4.88
C SER A 32 -3.99 -13.67 3.47
N PHE A 33 -3.01 -12.77 3.34
CA PHE A 33 -2.57 -12.24 2.06
C PHE A 33 -2.08 -13.35 1.14
N LYS A 34 -1.20 -14.23 1.64
CA LYS A 34 -0.60 -15.32 0.85
C LYS A 34 -1.66 -16.29 0.34
N ASP A 35 -2.63 -16.68 1.17
CA ASP A 35 -3.70 -17.60 0.76
C ASP A 35 -4.59 -16.99 -0.33
N LYS A 36 -5.01 -15.73 -0.16
CA LYS A 36 -5.81 -15.00 -1.15
C LYS A 36 -5.01 -14.73 -2.44
N TRP A 37 -3.71 -14.41 -2.34
CA TRP A 37 -2.80 -14.24 -3.48
C TRP A 37 -2.62 -15.53 -4.27
N CYS A 38 -2.52 -16.68 -3.59
CA CYS A 38 -2.36 -17.97 -4.26
C CYS A 38 -3.58 -18.30 -5.13
N LYS A 39 -4.79 -17.96 -4.65
CA LYS A 39 -6.08 -18.15 -5.32
C LYS A 39 -6.31 -17.21 -6.52
N LEU A 40 -5.47 -16.19 -6.73
CA LEU A 40 -5.57 -15.29 -7.88
C LEU A 40 -4.99 -15.91 -9.15
N ASP A 41 -5.73 -15.72 -10.24
CA ASP A 41 -5.29 -16.04 -11.61
C ASP A 41 -4.10 -15.15 -12.03
N ILE A 42 -3.27 -15.64 -12.94
CA ILE A 42 -2.02 -14.99 -13.41
C ILE A 42 -2.28 -13.59 -13.97
N ARG A 43 -3.36 -13.41 -14.75
CA ARG A 43 -3.72 -12.08 -15.27
C ARG A 43 -4.07 -11.10 -14.15
N ALA A 44 -4.79 -11.56 -13.14
CA ALA A 44 -5.18 -10.72 -12.02
C ALA A 44 -3.97 -10.38 -11.13
N LYS A 45 -3.01 -11.31 -10.98
CA LYS A 45 -1.70 -11.03 -10.35
C LYS A 45 -0.93 -9.94 -11.09
N GLN A 46 -0.86 -10.00 -12.43
CA GLN A 46 -0.19 -8.96 -13.22
C GLN A 46 -0.83 -7.57 -13.04
N ILE A 47 -2.16 -7.49 -13.07
CA ILE A 47 -2.89 -6.23 -12.82
C ILE A 47 -2.57 -5.70 -11.43
N MET A 48 -2.54 -6.57 -10.42
CA MET A 48 -2.27 -6.14 -9.06
C MET A 48 -0.82 -5.69 -8.86
N ILE A 49 0.16 -6.36 -9.50
CA ILE A 49 1.56 -5.91 -9.52
C ILE A 49 1.66 -4.54 -10.20
N ALA A 50 0.94 -4.31 -11.30
CA ALA A 50 0.95 -3.01 -11.97
C ALA A 50 0.38 -1.90 -11.07
N ILE A 51 -0.71 -2.17 -10.35
CA ILE A 51 -1.29 -1.24 -9.36
C ILE A 51 -0.28 -0.97 -8.23
N LEU A 52 0.35 -2.01 -7.69
CA LEU A 52 1.38 -1.88 -6.66
C LEU A 52 2.58 -1.08 -7.14
N ALA A 53 3.06 -1.31 -8.37
CA ALA A 53 4.17 -0.58 -8.97
C ALA A 53 3.89 0.91 -9.16
N VAL A 54 2.60 1.31 -9.27
CA VAL A 54 2.19 2.71 -9.33
C VAL A 54 2.00 3.30 -7.93
N ILE A 55 1.40 2.57 -7.00
CA ILE A 55 1.12 3.07 -5.64
C ILE A 55 2.38 3.15 -4.79
N LEU A 56 3.29 2.18 -4.88
CA LEU A 56 4.52 2.12 -4.09
C LEU A 56 5.40 3.38 -4.22
N PRO A 57 5.70 3.90 -5.43
CA PRO A 57 6.47 5.14 -5.56
C PRO A 57 5.69 6.36 -5.06
N ILE A 58 4.36 6.39 -5.13
CA ILE A 58 3.55 7.47 -4.57
C ILE A 58 3.66 7.47 -3.03
N ILE A 59 3.50 6.31 -2.39
CA ILE A 59 3.66 6.17 -0.93
C ILE A 59 5.08 6.58 -0.52
N TRP A 60 6.09 6.15 -1.28
CA TRP A 60 7.46 6.52 -1.03
C TRP A 60 7.69 8.03 -1.16
N LEU A 61 7.15 8.67 -2.19
CA LEU A 61 7.24 10.12 -2.40
C LEU A 61 6.57 10.88 -1.25
N VAL A 62 5.40 10.45 -0.79
CA VAL A 62 4.70 11.05 0.36
C VAL A 62 5.54 10.91 1.63
N GLY A 63 6.09 9.72 1.89
CA GLY A 63 6.99 9.48 3.02
C GLY A 63 8.26 10.34 2.95
N PHE A 64 8.82 10.50 1.75
CA PHE A 64 9.99 11.35 1.51
C PHE A 64 9.69 12.83 1.77
N ILE A 65 8.57 13.35 1.29
CA ILE A 65 8.13 14.73 1.55
C ILE A 65 7.90 14.94 3.05
N ALA A 66 7.24 14.00 3.73
CA ALA A 66 7.04 14.06 5.18
C ALA A 66 8.39 14.08 5.94
N ALA A 67 9.35 13.24 5.55
CA ALA A 67 10.68 13.23 6.13
C ALA A 67 11.41 14.57 5.92
N LEU A 68 11.33 15.16 4.71
CA LEU A 68 11.89 16.48 4.43
C LEU A 68 11.26 17.57 5.31
N PHE A 69 9.94 17.54 5.52
CA PHE A 69 9.25 18.46 6.43
C PHE A 69 9.75 18.31 7.87
N VAL A 70 9.88 17.08 8.37
CA VAL A 70 10.41 16.83 9.74
C VAL A 70 11.84 17.35 9.89
N VAL A 71 12.69 17.13 8.88
CA VAL A 71 14.08 17.64 8.89
C VAL A 71 14.11 19.17 8.83
N ASN A 72 13.28 19.79 8.00
CA ASN A 72 13.19 21.25 7.92
C ASN A 72 12.70 21.85 9.23
N ILE A 73 11.67 21.29 9.85
CA ILE A 73 11.18 21.71 11.17
C ILE A 73 12.30 21.59 12.21
N ARG A 74 13.01 20.45 12.27
CA ARG A 74 14.17 20.29 13.18
C ARG A 74 15.24 21.35 12.94
N LYS A 75 15.60 21.66 11.69
CA LYS A 75 16.57 22.71 11.37
C LYS A 75 16.09 24.10 11.81
N THR A 76 14.80 24.40 11.67
CA THR A 76 14.23 25.68 12.13
C THR A 76 14.25 25.81 13.65
N PHE A 77 14.04 24.72 14.41
CA PHE A 77 14.11 24.74 15.87
C PHE A 77 15.54 24.90 16.40
N VAL A 78 16.53 24.25 15.79
CA VAL A 78 17.96 24.40 16.17
C VAL A 78 18.45 25.83 15.99
N ARG A 79 17.91 26.57 15.01
CA ARG A 79 18.31 27.95 14.72
C ARG A 79 17.60 29.01 15.60
N LYS A 80 16.60 28.60 16.39
CA LYS A 80 15.88 29.47 17.35
C LYS A 80 16.36 29.30 18.79
N SER A 81 17.28 28.36 19.04
CA SER A 81 17.86 28.11 20.36
C SER A 81 19.21 28.79 20.59
N ASP A 82 19.68 29.60 19.64
CA ASP A 82 20.76 30.59 19.82
C ASP A 82 20.12 31.99 19.98
#